data_AF-A0A090QXL2-F1
#
_entry.id   AF-A0A090QXL2-F1
#
_cell.length_a   1.000
_cell.length_b   1.000
_cell.length_c   1.000
_cell.angle_alpha   90.00
_cell.angle_beta   90.00
_cell.angle_gamma   90.00
#
_symmetry.space_group_name_H-M   'P 1'
#
loop_
_entity.id
_entity.type
_entity.pdbx_description
1 polymer ?
#
loop_
_entity_poly.entity_id
_entity_poly.type
_entity_poly.pdbx_seq_one_letter_code
_entity_poly.pdbx_strand_id
1 'polypeptide(L)'
;MPNGEQKNSKNYSNTNPPYILEETMIRFRESGIKHILIDLPSVDKEKDNGALLAHKAFWNFNGDQRLDATITELIYVSDTVKDGFYMMDLQVAPLENDAAPSRPILYSIL
;
A
#
# COMPACT_ATOMS: atom_id res chain seq x y z
N MET A 1 -12.92 5.50 -7.42
CA MET A 1 -12.22 6.62 -8.11
C MET A 1 -11.81 6.14 -9.49
N PRO A 2 -11.68 7.00 -10.52
CA PRO A 2 -11.22 6.54 -11.83
C PRO A 2 -9.76 6.04 -11.75
N ASN A 3 -9.49 4.82 -12.21
CA ASN A 3 -8.16 4.21 -12.27
C ASN A 3 -7.64 4.16 -13.71
N GLY A 4 -7.68 5.30 -14.39
CA GLY A 4 -7.28 5.40 -15.80
C GLY A 4 -5.78 5.18 -16.02
N GLU A 5 -5.42 4.78 -17.24
CA GLU A 5 -4.05 4.40 -17.64
C GLU A 5 -3.00 5.49 -17.40
N GLN A 6 -3.41 6.76 -17.36
CA GLN A 6 -2.57 7.92 -17.04
C GLN A 6 -1.82 7.80 -15.70
N LYS A 7 -2.27 6.95 -14.77
CA LYS A 7 -1.56 6.73 -13.50
C LYS A 7 -0.22 6.01 -13.68
N ASN A 8 -0.05 5.20 -14.73
CA ASN A 8 1.20 4.47 -14.99
C ASN A 8 2.39 5.39 -15.27
N SER A 9 2.13 6.64 -15.67
CA SER A 9 3.16 7.63 -15.98
C SER A 9 2.97 8.96 -15.23
N LYS A 10 2.12 8.98 -14.19
CA LYS A 10 1.82 10.21 -13.46
C LYS A 10 2.97 10.58 -12.54
N ASN A 11 3.41 11.83 -12.63
CA ASN A 11 4.31 12.43 -11.65
C ASN A 11 3.50 12.98 -10.46
N TYR A 12 3.79 12.47 -9.26
CA TYR A 12 3.11 12.88 -8.03
C TYR A 12 3.90 13.91 -7.20
N SER A 13 5.10 14.29 -7.62
CA SER A 13 5.96 15.21 -6.87
C SER A 13 5.32 16.58 -6.69
N ASN A 14 5.32 17.06 -5.45
CA ASN A 14 4.71 18.30 -4.97
C ASN A 14 3.20 18.41 -5.26
N THR A 15 2.51 17.28 -5.43
CA THR A 15 1.05 17.26 -5.65
C THR A 15 0.26 17.05 -4.37
N ASN A 16 0.91 16.68 -3.26
CA ASN A 16 0.27 16.35 -1.98
C ASN A 16 -0.95 15.42 -2.19
N PRO A 17 -0.74 14.20 -2.70
CA PRO A 17 -1.83 13.25 -2.91
C PRO A 17 -2.55 12.92 -1.60
N PRO A 18 -3.77 12.35 -1.66
CA PRO A 18 -4.41 11.76 -0.50
C PRO A 18 -3.48 10.77 0.22
N TYR A 19 -3.68 10.61 1.51
CA TYR A 19 -2.91 9.71 2.37
C TYR A 19 -3.85 9.08 3.39
N ILE A 20 -3.39 8.05 4.10
CA ILE A 20 -4.19 7.32 5.09
C ILE A 20 -3.97 7.93 6.47
N LEU A 21 -5.06 8.14 7.22
CA LEU A 21 -4.98 8.58 8.60
C LEU A 21 -4.40 7.48 9.50
N GLU A 22 -3.65 7.87 10.53
CA GLU A 22 -3.02 6.97 11.49
C GLU A 22 -4.03 5.99 12.12
N GLU A 23 -5.19 6.49 12.54
CA GLU A 23 -6.28 5.70 13.12
C GLU A 23 -6.79 4.57 12.20
N THR A 24 -6.80 4.81 10.88
CA THR A 24 -7.21 3.81 9.89
C THR A 24 -6.17 2.69 9.79
N MET A 25 -4.88 3.04 9.84
CA MET A 25 -3.79 2.06 9.82
C MET A 25 -3.74 1.23 11.10
N ILE A 26 -4.03 1.84 12.26
CA ILE A 26 -4.23 1.14 13.52
C ILE A 26 -5.38 0.13 13.37
N ARG A 27 -6.51 0.56 12.80
CA ARG A 27 -7.68 -0.32 12.62
C ARG A 27 -7.39 -1.49 11.69
N PHE A 28 -6.67 -1.27 10.58
CA PHE A 28 -6.26 -2.34 9.66
C PHE A 28 -5.36 -3.36 10.33
N ARG A 29 -4.36 -2.88 11.09
CA ARG A 29 -3.51 -3.74 11.91
C ARG A 29 -4.32 -4.59 12.89
N GLU A 30 -5.20 -3.98 13.67
CA GLU A 30 -6.02 -4.67 14.69
C GLU A 30 -7.00 -5.68 14.08
N SER A 31 -7.39 -5.47 12.82
CA SER A 31 -8.25 -6.38 12.08
C SER A 31 -7.50 -7.57 11.46
N GLY A 32 -6.17 -7.64 11.64
CA GLY A 32 -5.34 -8.72 11.12
C GLY A 32 -4.93 -8.60 9.65
N ILE A 33 -5.16 -7.45 9.00
CA ILE A 33 -4.78 -7.22 7.61
C ILE A 33 -3.26 -7.19 7.51
N LYS A 34 -2.65 -8.15 6.79
CA LYS A 34 -1.19 -8.25 6.62
C LYS A 34 -0.64 -7.40 5.48
N HIS A 35 -1.37 -7.27 4.38
CA HIS A 35 -0.86 -6.64 3.17
C HIS A 35 -1.82 -5.53 2.72
N ILE A 36 -1.30 -4.31 2.59
CA ILE A 36 -2.03 -3.16 2.04
C ILE A 36 -1.42 -2.83 0.70
N LEU A 37 -2.27 -2.65 -0.31
CA LEU A 37 -1.88 -2.20 -1.64
C LEU A 37 -2.58 -0.86 -1.90
N ILE A 38 -1.84 0.16 -2.32
CA ILE A 38 -2.36 1.50 -2.61
C ILE A 38 -1.85 2.01 -3.96
N ASP A 39 -2.71 2.68 -4.72
CA ASP A 39 -2.44 3.25 -6.05
C ASP A 39 -1.82 4.66 -5.99
N LEU A 40 -1.24 4.99 -4.83
CA LEU A 40 -0.64 6.27 -4.50
C LEU A 40 0.83 6.08 -4.16
N PRO A 41 1.65 7.13 -4.28
CA PRO A 41 3.09 7.05 -4.01
C PRO A 41 3.41 6.81 -2.54
N SER A 42 2.48 7.13 -1.63
CA SER A 42 2.66 6.78 -0.22
C SER A 42 1.34 6.64 0.53
N VAL A 43 1.37 5.89 1.63
CA VAL A 43 0.32 5.90 2.66
C VAL A 43 0.42 7.12 3.59
N ASP A 44 1.57 7.80 3.64
CA ASP A 44 1.79 9.00 4.46
C ASP A 44 1.77 10.28 3.61
N LYS A 45 1.62 11.42 4.30
CA LYS A 45 1.63 12.72 3.65
C LYS A 45 3.02 13.02 3.06
N GLU A 46 3.06 13.51 1.83
CA GLU A 46 4.32 13.79 1.09
C GLU A 46 5.31 14.67 1.88
N LYS A 47 4.80 15.68 2.58
CA LYS A 47 5.59 16.56 3.45
C LYS A 47 5.06 16.46 4.87
N ASP A 48 5.57 15.48 5.60
CA ASP A 48 5.22 15.18 6.99
C ASP A 48 6.36 15.44 7.99
N ASN A 49 7.51 15.93 7.51
CA ASN A 49 8.75 16.10 8.27
C ASN A 49 9.32 14.78 8.84
N GLY A 50 9.09 13.65 8.18
CA GLY A 50 9.58 12.33 8.60
C GLY A 50 8.75 11.70 9.72
N ALA A 51 7.51 12.12 9.89
CA ALA A 51 6.62 11.60 10.92
C ALA A 51 6.27 10.12 10.70
N LEU A 52 5.96 9.73 9.45
CA LEU A 52 5.65 8.37 9.00
C LEU A 52 4.56 7.71 9.86
N LEU A 53 3.48 8.45 10.16
CA LEU A 53 2.46 8.02 11.12
C LEU A 53 1.72 6.78 10.62
N ALA A 54 1.31 6.76 9.35
CA ALA A 54 0.59 5.64 8.76
C ALA A 54 1.47 4.37 8.73
N HIS A 55 2.72 4.49 8.28
CA HIS A 55 3.68 3.38 8.30
C HIS A 55 3.91 2.84 9.72
N LYS A 56 4.23 3.71 10.67
CA LYS A 56 4.52 3.32 12.07
C LYS A 56 3.32 2.66 12.75
N ALA A 57 2.12 3.18 12.50
CA ALA A 57 0.89 2.60 12.99
C ALA A 57 0.66 1.18 12.46
N PHE A 58 0.77 0.99 11.13
CA PHE A 58 0.49 -0.30 10.51
C PHE A 58 1.49 -1.38 10.91
N TRP A 59 2.80 -1.07 10.93
CA TRP A 59 3.84 -2.02 11.34
C TRP A 59 3.97 -2.17 12.85
N ASN A 60 3.22 -1.39 13.63
CA ASN A 60 3.30 -1.37 15.09
C ASN A 60 4.73 -1.05 15.59
N PHE A 61 5.34 -0.02 15.00
CA PHE A 61 6.77 0.26 15.15
C PHE A 61 7.24 0.41 16.61
N ASN A 62 6.39 1.00 17.47
CA ASN A 62 6.67 1.24 18.89
C ASN A 62 6.22 0.08 19.82
N GLY A 63 5.72 -1.03 19.27
CA GLY A 63 5.26 -2.19 20.01
C GLY A 63 5.80 -3.48 19.39
N ASP A 64 4.97 -4.52 19.37
CA ASP A 64 5.30 -5.79 18.71
C ASP A 64 5.29 -5.61 17.19
N GLN A 65 6.48 -5.42 16.62
CA GLN A 65 6.66 -5.13 15.21
C GLN A 65 6.19 -6.28 14.31
N ARG A 66 5.50 -5.92 13.23
CA ARG A 66 4.88 -6.85 12.29
C ARG A 66 5.79 -7.13 11.09
N LEU A 67 6.73 -8.05 11.28
CA LEU A 67 7.73 -8.41 10.26
C LEU A 67 7.16 -9.17 9.06
N ASP A 68 5.92 -9.65 9.14
CA ASP A 68 5.21 -10.37 8.08
C ASP A 68 4.15 -9.51 7.36
N ALA A 69 4.12 -8.20 7.63
CA ALA A 69 3.19 -7.25 7.04
C ALA A 69 3.87 -6.37 5.99
N THR A 70 3.15 -6.04 4.91
CA THR A 70 3.69 -5.21 3.81
C THR A 70 2.75 -4.09 3.41
N ILE A 71 3.35 -3.00 2.94
CA ILE A 71 2.67 -1.92 2.23
C ILE A 71 3.25 -1.93 0.81
N THR A 72 2.39 -2.04 -0.20
CA THR A 72 2.76 -1.94 -1.61
C THR A 72 2.16 -0.66 -2.17
N GLU A 73 3.03 0.24 -2.60
CA GLU A 73 2.66 1.55 -3.13
C GLU A 73 2.70 1.53 -4.66
N LEU A 74 2.08 2.54 -5.29
CA LEU A 74 2.04 2.70 -6.75
C LEU A 74 1.47 1.51 -7.52
N ILE A 75 0.51 0.77 -6.95
CA ILE A 75 -0.19 -0.27 -7.71
C ILE A 75 -1.08 0.34 -8.80
N TYR A 76 -1.28 -0.40 -9.88
CA TYR A 76 -2.26 -0.09 -10.92
C TYR A 76 -3.17 -1.30 -11.15
N VAL A 77 -4.48 -1.07 -11.19
CA VAL A 77 -5.49 -2.10 -11.42
C VAL A 77 -6.47 -1.56 -12.46
N SER A 78 -6.55 -2.21 -13.63
CA SER A 78 -7.47 -1.78 -14.68
C SER A 78 -8.92 -1.73 -14.20
N ASP A 79 -9.69 -0.72 -14.60
CA ASP A 79 -11.13 -0.59 -14.32
C ASP A 79 -11.99 -1.76 -14.90
N THR A 80 -11.36 -2.61 -15.74
CA THR A 80 -11.97 -3.87 -16.20
C THR A 80 -12.06 -4.92 -15.08
N VAL A 81 -11.17 -4.87 -14.09
CA VAL A 81 -11.20 -5.69 -12.88
C VAL A 81 -12.30 -5.16 -11.97
N LYS A 82 -13.24 -6.03 -11.56
CA LYS A 82 -14.37 -5.63 -10.72
C LYS A 82 -14.02 -5.69 -9.25
N ASP A 83 -14.60 -4.78 -8.46
CA ASP A 83 -14.54 -4.83 -7.01
C ASP A 83 -15.06 -6.17 -6.50
N GLY A 84 -14.35 -6.76 -5.53
CA GLY A 84 -14.71 -8.06 -4.99
C GLY A 84 -13.54 -8.75 -4.30
N PHE A 85 -13.74 -10.03 -4.00
CA PHE A 85 -12.72 -10.87 -3.42
C PHE A 85 -11.90 -11.56 -4.50
N TYR A 86 -10.59 -11.64 -4.26
CA TYR A 86 -9.63 -12.31 -5.12
C TYR A 86 -8.65 -13.08 -4.23
N MET A 87 -8.08 -14.14 -4.77
CA MET A 87 -6.88 -14.72 -4.20
C MET A 87 -5.68 -13.92 -4.71
N MET A 88 -4.82 -13.46 -3.81
CA MET A 88 -3.64 -12.67 -4.16
C MET A 88 -2.38 -13.50 -3.98
N ASP A 89 -1.57 -13.59 -5.04
CA ASP A 89 -0.16 -13.98 -4.95
C ASP A 89 0.69 -12.70 -4.91
N LEU A 90 1.41 -12.49 -3.80
CA LEU A 90 2.28 -11.35 -3.61
C LEU A 90 3.74 -11.80 -3.69
N GLN A 91 4.36 -11.52 -4.83
CA GLN A 91 5.77 -11.83 -5.06
C GLN A 91 6.63 -10.60 -4.76
N VAL A 92 7.73 -10.79 -4.05
CA VAL A 92 8.68 -9.72 -3.69
C VAL A 92 10.06 -10.08 -4.25
N ALA A 93 10.74 -9.13 -4.88
CA ALA A 93 12.08 -9.37 -5.39
C ALA A 93 13.06 -9.71 -4.23
N PRO A 94 13.98 -10.69 -4.40
CA PRO A 94 14.91 -11.11 -3.36
C PRO A 94 16.08 -10.12 -3.24
N LEU A 95 15.78 -8.90 -2.82
CA LEU A 95 16.73 -7.80 -2.63
C LEU A 95 16.82 -7.47 -1.14
N GLU A 96 18.04 -7.38 -0.62
CA GLU A 96 18.29 -6.88 0.73
C GLU A 96 18.30 -5.35 0.68
N ASN A 97 17.13 -4.75 0.94
CA ASN A 97 16.93 -3.31 0.95
C ASN A 97 15.76 -2.94 1.88
N ASP A 98 15.60 -1.65 2.17
CA ASP A 98 14.47 -1.11 2.95
C ASP A 98 13.12 -1.27 2.23
N ALA A 99 13.13 -1.31 0.90
CA ALA A 99 12.00 -1.67 0.05
C ALA A 99 12.46 -2.48 -1.17
N ALA A 100 11.58 -3.35 -1.67
CA ALA A 100 11.80 -4.13 -2.87
C ALA A 100 10.59 -4.04 -3.79
N PRO A 101 10.79 -4.03 -5.13
CA PRO A 101 9.68 -4.15 -6.07
C PRO A 101 8.88 -5.43 -5.81
N SER A 102 7.56 -5.31 -5.89
CA SER A 102 6.64 -6.44 -5.77
C SER A 102 5.80 -6.62 -7.03
N ARG A 103 5.25 -7.82 -7.19
CA ARG A 103 4.33 -8.19 -8.27
C ARG A 103 3.09 -8.84 -7.67
N PRO A 104 2.07 -8.05 -7.30
CA PRO A 104 0.78 -8.59 -6.88
C PRO A 104 0.03 -9.16 -8.08
N ILE A 105 -0.43 -10.40 -7.98
CA ILE A 105 -1.22 -11.09 -8.99
C ILE A 105 -2.56 -11.47 -8.36
N LEU A 106 -3.66 -11.03 -8.99
CA LEU A 106 -5.01 -11.35 -8.54
C LEU A 106 -5.60 -12.49 -9.37
N TYR A 107 -6.11 -13.50 -8.68
CA TYR A 107 -6.89 -14.60 -9.26
C TYR A 107 -8.34 -14.45 -8.83
N SER A 108 -9.27 -14.42 -9.79
CA SER A 108 -10.70 -14.41 -9.48
C SER A 108 -11.06 -15.68 -8.73
N ILE A 109 -11.78 -15.53 -7.63
CA ILE A 109 -12.40 -16.67 -6.93
C ILE A 109 -13.87 -16.77 -7.37
N LEU A 110 -14.38 -18.01 -7.42
CA LEU A 110 -15.71 -18.35 -7.91
C LEU A 110 -16.84 -17.75 -7.06
#